data_AF-A0A7Y3THS4-F1
#
_entry.id   AF-A0A7Y3THS4-F1
#
_cell.length_a   1.000
_cell.length_b   1.000
_cell.length_c   1.000
_cell.angle_alpha   90.00
_cell.angle_beta   90.00
_cell.angle_gamma   90.00
#
_symmetry.space_group_name_H-M   'P 1'
#
loop_
_entity.id
_entity.type
_entity.pdbx_description
1 polymer ?
#
loop_
_entity_poly.entity_id
_entity_poly.type
_entity_poly.pdbx_seq_one_letter_code
_entity_poly.pdbx_strand_id
1 'polypeptide(L)'
;MKKIIIGLTIILITLSCKAQQIVALETKLDEAPVGTYFKDSNGLLTKYIGTWKGTYENKNYTFIVTPYKKEFRGVFSDILSIRYLITSNTGVILQDTRSLPDGNNLVIAGLYFGKNFGYYVLSYIGENSQCGQTGDLFISTSKDNKQMKLYLAAYQDIIDGSKCPKVAEQILPTKSMLLNKQ
;
A
#
# COMPACT_ATOMS: atom_id res chain seq x y z
N MET A 1 -49.75 -15.87 -24.94
CA MET A 1 -49.57 -14.50 -24.40
C MET A 1 -48.80 -14.48 -23.06
N LYS A 2 -49.24 -15.17 -21.99
CA LYS A 2 -48.51 -15.24 -20.70
C LYS A 2 -47.04 -15.72 -20.82
N LYS A 3 -46.76 -16.73 -21.67
CA LYS A 3 -45.39 -17.23 -21.89
C LYS A 3 -44.47 -16.24 -22.65
N ILE A 4 -45.05 -15.36 -23.47
CA ILE A 4 -44.31 -14.32 -24.21
C ILE A 4 -43.99 -13.15 -23.26
N ILE A 5 -44.93 -12.79 -22.38
CA ILE A 5 -44.72 -11.76 -21.36
C ILE A 5 -43.60 -12.14 -20.40
N ILE A 6 -43.53 -13.42 -19.96
CA ILE A 6 -42.47 -13.93 -19.08
C ILE A 6 -41.08 -13.89 -19.76
N GLY A 7 -41.01 -14.14 -21.07
CA GLY A 7 -39.77 -14.04 -21.84
C GLY A 7 -39.26 -12.61 -21.98
N LEU A 8 -40.17 -11.62 -22.12
CA LEU A 8 -39.82 -10.21 -22.23
C LEU A 8 -39.25 -9.65 -20.90
N THR A 9 -39.79 -10.08 -19.75
CA THR A 9 -39.28 -9.66 -18.43
C THR A 9 -37.89 -10.18 -18.12
N ILE A 10 -37.52 -11.37 -18.63
CA ILE A 10 -36.18 -11.96 -18.41
C ILE A 10 -35.09 -11.23 -19.23
N ILE A 11 -35.43 -10.70 -20.41
CA ILE A 11 -34.52 -9.94 -21.27
C ILE A 11 -34.23 -8.54 -20.72
N LEU A 12 -35.16 -7.93 -19.97
CA LEU A 12 -34.96 -6.62 -19.36
C LEU A 12 -34.05 -6.62 -18.12
N ILE A 13 -33.89 -7.78 -17.45
CA ILE A 13 -33.06 -7.89 -16.23
C ILE A 13 -31.56 -7.96 -16.56
N THR A 14 -31.17 -8.30 -17.78
CA THR A 14 -29.75 -8.45 -18.17
C THR A 14 -29.07 -7.16 -18.61
N LEU A 15 -29.82 -6.05 -18.78
CA LEU A 15 -29.31 -4.79 -19.35
C LEU A 15 -28.78 -3.76 -18.34
N SER A 16 -28.80 -4.03 -17.02
CA SER A 16 -28.28 -3.09 -16.02
C SER A 16 -26.99 -3.53 -15.32
N CYS A 17 -26.29 -4.53 -15.86
CA CYS A 17 -24.96 -4.84 -15.38
C CYS A 17 -24.01 -3.70 -15.77
N LYS A 18 -23.77 -2.74 -14.86
CA LYS A 18 -22.62 -1.83 -14.96
C LYS A 18 -21.36 -2.67 -14.82
N ALA A 19 -20.94 -3.32 -15.90
CA ALA A 19 -19.78 -4.16 -15.91
C ALA A 19 -18.56 -3.31 -15.54
N GLN A 20 -17.88 -3.70 -14.45
CA GLN A 20 -16.67 -3.04 -14.00
C GLN A 20 -15.61 -3.18 -15.11
N GLN A 21 -15.11 -2.07 -15.66
CA GLN A 21 -14.08 -2.12 -16.71
C GLN A 21 -12.74 -2.46 -16.08
N ILE A 22 -12.30 -3.71 -16.23
CA ILE A 22 -11.02 -4.16 -15.70
C ILE A 22 -9.91 -3.79 -16.69
N VAL A 23 -8.90 -3.09 -16.21
CA VAL A 23 -7.69 -2.70 -16.95
C VAL A 23 -6.45 -3.14 -16.18
N ALA A 24 -5.34 -3.39 -16.87
CA ALA A 24 -4.08 -3.73 -16.22
C ALA A 24 -3.55 -2.53 -15.41
N LEU A 25 -3.00 -2.77 -14.22
CA LEU A 25 -2.56 -1.75 -13.27
C LEU A 25 -1.55 -0.75 -13.86
N GLU A 26 -0.70 -1.18 -14.78
CA GLU A 26 0.29 -0.36 -15.47
C GLU A 26 -0.29 0.51 -16.59
N THR A 27 -1.58 0.35 -16.90
CA THR A 27 -2.25 1.11 -17.96
C THR A 27 -2.35 2.56 -17.55
N LYS A 28 -1.84 3.47 -18.38
CA LYS A 28 -1.98 4.91 -18.18
C LYS A 28 -3.27 5.40 -18.82
N LEU A 29 -4.16 5.96 -18.01
CA LEU A 29 -5.35 6.67 -18.44
C LEU A 29 -5.26 8.10 -17.87
N ASP A 30 -5.53 9.10 -18.69
CA ASP A 30 -5.56 10.50 -18.25
C ASP A 30 -6.72 10.72 -17.25
N GLU A 31 -7.87 10.11 -17.54
CA GLU A 31 -9.03 10.04 -16.65
C GLU A 31 -9.62 8.62 -16.69
N ALA A 32 -9.87 8.04 -15.51
CA ALA A 32 -10.50 6.74 -15.38
C ALA A 32 -12.01 6.91 -15.15
N PRO A 33 -12.87 6.36 -16.02
CA PRO A 33 -14.31 6.35 -15.80
C PRO A 33 -14.70 5.72 -14.46
N VAL A 34 -15.83 6.16 -13.89
CA VAL A 34 -16.43 5.50 -12.72
C VAL A 34 -16.72 4.04 -13.06
N GLY A 35 -16.31 3.12 -12.19
CA GLY A 35 -16.39 1.68 -12.40
C GLY A 35 -15.15 1.07 -13.07
N THR A 36 -14.12 1.84 -13.39
CA THR A 36 -12.82 1.27 -13.80
C THR A 36 -12.14 0.55 -12.64
N TYR A 37 -11.47 -0.56 -12.95
CA TYR A 37 -10.65 -1.33 -12.01
C TYR A 37 -9.24 -1.55 -12.57
N PHE A 38 -8.25 -0.91 -11.96
CA PHE A 38 -6.85 -1.17 -12.21
C PHE A 38 -6.40 -2.41 -11.43
N LYS A 39 -6.27 -3.54 -12.12
CA LYS A 39 -5.97 -4.85 -11.52
C LYS A 39 -4.52 -5.25 -11.76
N ASP A 40 -3.86 -5.86 -10.76
CA ASP A 40 -2.50 -6.42 -10.89
C ASP A 40 -2.48 -7.71 -11.73
N SER A 41 -2.91 -7.62 -12.99
CA SER A 41 -3.05 -8.79 -13.88
C SER A 41 -1.70 -9.40 -14.27
N ASN A 42 -0.63 -8.62 -14.25
CA ASN A 42 0.72 -9.03 -14.64
C ASN A 42 1.66 -9.29 -13.44
N GLY A 43 1.12 -9.33 -12.21
CA GLY A 43 1.86 -9.72 -11.02
C GLY A 43 2.97 -8.74 -10.61
N LEU A 44 2.86 -7.47 -10.99
CA LEU A 44 3.81 -6.42 -10.64
C LEU A 44 3.87 -6.20 -9.12
N LEU A 45 2.72 -6.28 -8.42
CA LEU A 45 2.63 -6.18 -6.96
C LEU A 45 2.90 -7.52 -6.27
N THR A 46 2.54 -8.62 -6.93
CA THR A 46 2.64 -9.98 -6.40
C THR A 46 4.04 -10.31 -5.83
N LYS A 47 5.12 -9.79 -6.45
CA LYS A 47 6.50 -10.00 -5.98
C LYS A 47 6.76 -9.48 -4.55
N TYR A 48 6.02 -8.47 -4.10
CA TYR A 48 6.18 -7.87 -2.77
C TYR A 48 5.33 -8.55 -1.69
N ILE A 49 4.29 -9.31 -2.05
CA ILE A 49 3.37 -9.93 -1.09
C ILE A 49 4.12 -10.96 -0.23
N GLY A 50 3.92 -10.91 1.08
CA GLY A 50 4.53 -11.83 2.05
C GLY A 50 4.97 -11.14 3.33
N THR A 51 5.65 -11.90 4.19
CA THR A 51 6.29 -11.38 5.40
C THR A 51 7.77 -11.16 5.16
N TRP A 52 8.27 -10.01 5.56
CA TRP A 52 9.64 -9.56 5.34
C TRP A 52 10.27 -9.19 6.67
N LYS A 53 11.46 -9.73 6.95
CA LYS A 53 12.18 -9.45 8.20
C LYS A 53 13.58 -8.94 7.95
N GLY A 54 14.04 -8.07 8.83
CA GLY A 54 15.42 -7.60 8.83
C GLY A 54 15.71 -6.73 10.04
N THR A 55 16.95 -6.26 10.12
CA THR A 55 17.45 -5.50 11.26
C THR A 55 18.08 -4.20 10.78
N TYR A 56 17.84 -3.11 11.52
CA TYR A 56 18.43 -1.80 11.24
C TYR A 56 18.62 -1.05 12.55
N GLU A 57 19.82 -0.51 12.80
CA GLU A 57 20.17 0.26 14.02
C GLU A 57 19.66 -0.38 15.33
N ASN A 58 20.01 -1.65 15.57
CA ASN A 58 19.62 -2.42 16.76
C ASN A 58 18.09 -2.61 16.97
N LYS A 59 17.28 -2.39 15.93
CA LYS A 59 15.85 -2.73 15.91
C LYS A 59 15.60 -3.89 14.96
N ASN A 60 14.65 -4.74 15.33
CA ASN A 60 14.14 -5.81 14.49
C ASN A 60 12.84 -5.34 13.83
N TYR A 61 12.70 -5.58 12.53
CA TYR A 61 11.54 -5.19 11.74
C TYR A 61 10.88 -6.44 11.17
N THR A 62 9.56 -6.49 11.25
CA THR A 62 8.72 -7.43 10.52
C THR A 62 7.67 -6.63 9.75
N PHE A 63 7.70 -6.69 8.43
CA PHE A 63 6.69 -6.09 7.56
C PHE A 63 5.81 -7.19 6.97
N ILE A 64 4.50 -7.01 7.04
CA ILE A 64 3.48 -7.90 6.48
C ILE A 64 2.84 -7.15 5.31
N VAL A 65 3.15 -7.59 4.10
CA VAL A 65 2.69 -6.98 2.85
C VAL A 65 1.55 -7.80 2.28
N THR A 66 0.38 -7.17 2.16
CA THR A 66 -0.86 -7.78 1.67
C THR A 66 -1.45 -6.98 0.51
N PRO A 67 -2.14 -7.62 -0.45
CA PRO A 67 -2.89 -6.90 -1.47
C PRO A 67 -4.12 -6.22 -0.84
N TYR A 68 -4.49 -5.05 -1.34
CA TYR A 68 -5.68 -4.33 -0.94
C TYR A 68 -6.36 -3.67 -2.15
N LYS A 69 -7.68 -3.83 -2.26
CA LYS A 69 -8.48 -3.17 -3.29
C LYS A 69 -8.92 -1.80 -2.79
N LYS A 70 -8.23 -0.76 -3.22
CA LYS A 70 -8.59 0.62 -2.90
C LYS A 70 -9.68 1.12 -3.83
N GLU A 71 -10.63 1.88 -3.27
CA GLU A 71 -11.62 2.63 -4.02
C GLU A 71 -11.36 4.13 -3.85
N PHE A 72 -11.51 4.89 -4.92
CA PHE A 72 -11.45 6.34 -4.92
C PHE A 72 -12.38 6.89 -6.00
N ARG A 73 -13.45 7.59 -5.61
CA ARG A 73 -14.41 8.25 -6.52
C ARG A 73 -15.00 7.30 -7.57
N GLY A 74 -15.30 6.07 -7.17
CA GLY A 74 -15.86 5.01 -7.99
C GLY A 74 -14.84 4.27 -8.86
N VAL A 75 -13.55 4.61 -8.76
CA VAL A 75 -12.45 3.91 -9.43
C VAL A 75 -11.77 2.98 -8.44
N PHE A 76 -11.50 1.75 -8.85
CA PHE A 76 -10.87 0.73 -8.01
C PHE A 76 -9.44 0.46 -8.48
N SER A 77 -8.55 0.13 -7.54
CA SER A 77 -7.17 -0.23 -7.86
C SER A 77 -6.62 -1.25 -6.88
N ASP A 78 -5.89 -2.25 -7.39
CA ASP A 78 -5.05 -3.11 -6.56
C ASP A 78 -3.82 -2.32 -6.10
N ILE A 79 -3.64 -2.24 -4.79
CA ILE A 79 -2.46 -1.65 -4.15
C ILE A 79 -1.89 -2.60 -3.10
N LEU A 80 -0.75 -2.24 -2.52
CA LEU A 80 -0.22 -2.91 -1.33
C LEU A 80 -0.70 -2.19 -0.06
N SER A 81 -0.96 -2.99 0.96
CA SER A 81 -1.19 -2.59 2.34
C SER A 81 -0.09 -3.22 3.20
N ILE A 82 0.68 -2.42 3.93
CA ILE A 82 1.78 -2.89 4.77
C ILE A 82 1.50 -2.58 6.23
N ARG A 83 1.45 -3.65 7.03
CA ARG A 83 1.48 -3.61 8.49
C ARG A 83 2.87 -4.00 8.97
N TYR A 84 3.24 -3.59 10.17
CA TYR A 84 4.58 -3.81 10.65
C TYR A 84 4.65 -3.93 12.17
N LEU A 85 5.66 -4.70 12.61
CA LEU A 85 6.09 -4.81 13.99
C LEU A 85 7.56 -4.37 14.06
N ILE A 86 7.87 -3.53 15.03
CA ILE A 86 9.22 -3.09 15.33
C ILE A 86 9.50 -3.39 16.79
N THR A 87 10.60 -4.08 17.06
CA THR A 87 11.07 -4.34 18.42
C THR A 87 12.50 -3.86 18.60
N SER A 88 12.90 -3.60 19.83
CA SER A 88 14.32 -3.51 20.18
C SER A 88 15.02 -4.86 19.95
N ASN A 89 16.35 -4.85 20.01
CA ASN A 89 17.18 -6.06 20.06
C ASN A 89 16.90 -6.93 21.30
N THR A 90 16.34 -6.37 22.37
CA THR A 90 15.92 -7.09 23.59
C THR A 90 14.48 -7.61 23.55
N GLY A 91 13.76 -7.38 22.45
CA GLY A 91 12.39 -7.88 22.26
C GLY A 91 11.28 -6.96 22.78
N VAL A 92 11.61 -5.74 23.24
CA VAL A 92 10.60 -4.74 23.62
C VAL A 92 9.89 -4.22 22.37
N ILE A 93 8.56 -4.22 22.37
CA ILE A 93 7.75 -3.68 21.26
C ILE A 93 7.90 -2.16 21.24
N LEU A 94 8.36 -1.62 20.11
CA LEU A 94 8.46 -0.19 19.85
C LEU A 94 7.25 0.32 19.05
N GLN A 95 6.72 -0.51 18.15
CA GLN A 95 5.51 -0.22 17.39
C GLN A 95 4.90 -1.52 16.86
N ASP A 96 3.58 -1.64 16.90
CA ASP A 96 2.85 -2.75 16.30
C ASP A 96 1.59 -2.25 15.60
N THR A 97 1.53 -2.40 14.28
CA THR A 97 0.36 -2.05 13.46
C THR A 97 -0.36 -3.29 12.90
N ARG A 98 0.06 -4.50 13.30
CA ARG A 98 -0.44 -5.77 12.72
C ARG A 98 -1.92 -6.03 12.97
N SER A 99 -2.47 -5.49 14.05
CA SER A 99 -3.90 -5.61 14.38
C SER A 99 -4.78 -4.53 13.74
N LEU A 100 -4.20 -3.53 13.08
CA LEU A 100 -4.97 -2.42 12.52
C LEU A 100 -5.78 -2.86 11.28
N PRO A 101 -7.03 -2.41 11.14
CA PRO A 101 -7.85 -2.72 9.98
C PRO A 101 -7.33 -2.00 8.73
N ASP A 102 -7.69 -2.50 7.55
CA ASP A 102 -7.43 -1.78 6.30
C ASP A 102 -8.09 -0.40 6.32
N GLY A 103 -7.45 0.59 5.70
CA GLY A 103 -7.90 1.99 5.69
C GLY A 103 -7.54 2.79 6.95
N ASN A 104 -6.98 2.18 8.00
CA ASN A 104 -6.37 2.94 9.09
C ASN A 104 -5.14 3.73 8.59
N ASN A 105 -5.02 4.99 8.97
CA ASN A 105 -3.95 5.88 8.49
C ASN A 105 -2.52 5.41 8.86
N LEU A 106 -2.35 4.61 9.91
CA LEU A 106 -1.05 4.05 10.31
C LEU A 106 -0.67 2.78 9.52
N VAL A 107 -1.59 2.26 8.70
CA VAL A 107 -1.27 1.19 7.74
C VAL A 107 -0.71 1.84 6.48
N ILE A 108 0.50 1.43 6.11
CA ILE A 108 1.22 1.99 4.96
C ILE A 108 0.51 1.55 3.68
N ALA A 109 0.14 2.51 2.84
CA ALA A 109 -0.69 2.26 1.67
C ALA A 109 0.05 2.58 0.37
N GLY A 110 -0.05 1.68 -0.60
CA GLY A 110 0.54 1.84 -1.92
C GLY A 110 0.03 3.06 -2.67
N LEU A 111 0.94 3.71 -3.40
CA LEU A 111 0.67 4.89 -4.21
C LEU A 111 0.81 4.57 -5.70
N TYR A 112 2.04 4.32 -6.16
CA TYR A 112 2.33 4.12 -7.58
C TYR A 112 3.67 3.39 -7.80
N PHE A 113 3.86 2.89 -9.02
CA PHE A 113 5.15 2.38 -9.47
C PHE A 113 6.06 3.49 -9.98
N GLY A 114 7.33 3.43 -9.58
CA GLY A 114 8.38 4.25 -10.16
C GLY A 114 8.71 3.88 -11.61
N LYS A 115 9.71 4.58 -12.17
CA LYS A 115 10.19 4.37 -13.54
C LYS A 115 10.44 2.88 -13.82
N ASN A 116 9.88 2.38 -14.93
CA ASN A 116 10.03 1.01 -15.42
C ASN A 116 9.63 -0.08 -14.39
N PHE A 117 8.75 0.22 -13.43
CA PHE A 117 8.31 -0.73 -12.39
C PHE A 117 9.46 -1.29 -11.51
N GLY A 118 10.58 -0.56 -11.45
CA GLY A 118 11.77 -0.96 -10.69
C GLY A 118 11.63 -0.83 -9.18
N TYR A 119 10.73 0.04 -8.72
CA TYR A 119 10.36 0.21 -7.32
C TYR A 119 8.90 0.61 -7.20
N TYR A 120 8.34 0.41 -6.00
CA TYR A 120 6.99 0.80 -5.64
C TYR A 120 7.04 1.82 -4.50
N VAL A 121 6.22 2.86 -4.60
CA VAL A 121 6.13 3.94 -3.63
C VAL A 121 4.86 3.78 -2.81
N LEU A 122 4.97 3.93 -1.50
CA LEU A 122 3.86 3.84 -0.56
C LEU A 122 3.86 5.06 0.37
N SER A 123 2.68 5.49 0.79
CA SER A 123 2.53 6.56 1.78
C SER A 123 2.69 5.99 3.18
N TYR A 124 3.56 6.62 3.97
CA TYR A 124 3.77 6.31 5.37
C TYR A 124 3.35 7.49 6.26
N ILE A 125 2.55 7.18 7.28
CA ILE A 125 2.14 8.09 8.34
C ILE A 125 2.38 7.36 9.66
N GLY A 126 3.22 7.94 10.52
CA GLY A 126 3.49 7.46 11.87
C GLY A 126 2.62 8.14 12.93
N GLU A 127 2.72 7.65 14.16
CA GLU A 127 1.95 8.16 15.30
C GLU A 127 2.26 9.65 15.58
N ASN A 128 3.51 10.07 15.42
CA ASN A 128 3.92 11.48 15.58
C ASN A 128 3.92 12.24 14.24
N SER A 129 2.97 11.95 13.35
CA SER A 129 2.87 12.58 12.03
C SER A 129 2.78 14.11 12.10
N GLN A 130 2.10 14.65 13.10
CA GLN A 130 2.04 16.10 13.34
C GLN A 130 3.41 16.75 13.60
N CYS A 131 4.39 15.95 14.04
CA CYS A 131 5.75 16.38 14.31
C CYS A 131 6.76 15.81 13.30
N GLY A 132 6.31 15.46 12.09
CA GLY A 132 7.17 15.10 10.95
C GLY A 132 7.40 13.61 10.74
N GLN A 133 6.71 12.72 11.48
CA GLN A 133 6.82 11.27 11.26
C GLN A 133 5.97 10.81 10.05
N THR A 134 6.27 11.35 8.87
CA THR A 134 5.56 11.10 7.60
C THR A 134 6.54 11.01 6.44
N GLY A 135 6.16 10.32 5.37
CA GLY A 135 6.95 10.34 4.13
C GLY A 135 6.56 9.27 3.13
N ASP A 136 7.40 9.13 2.12
CA ASP A 136 7.26 8.09 1.11
C ASP A 136 8.19 6.91 1.41
N LEU A 137 7.60 5.73 1.50
CA LEU A 137 8.31 4.47 1.62
C LEU A 137 8.57 3.90 0.24
N PHE A 138 9.83 3.60 -0.06
CA PHE A 138 10.25 3.02 -1.33
C PHE A 138 10.64 1.56 -1.10
N ILE A 139 10.10 0.67 -1.93
CA ILE A 139 10.45 -0.76 -1.91
C ILE A 139 10.85 -1.26 -3.30
N SER A 140 11.88 -2.09 -3.37
CA SER A 140 12.25 -2.86 -4.55
C SER A 140 12.69 -4.26 -4.17
N THR A 141 12.55 -5.23 -5.07
CA THR A 141 12.95 -6.61 -4.84
C THR A 141 14.21 -6.98 -5.62
N SER A 142 14.95 -7.96 -5.12
CA SER A 142 15.95 -8.69 -5.89
C SER A 142 15.29 -9.45 -7.06
N LYS A 143 16.09 -9.86 -8.05
CA LYS A 143 15.60 -10.59 -9.24
C LYS A 143 14.86 -11.89 -8.90
N ASP A 144 15.25 -12.55 -7.81
CA ASP A 144 14.63 -13.79 -7.31
C ASP A 144 13.48 -13.55 -6.32
N ASN A 145 13.15 -12.27 -6.05
CA ASN A 145 12.12 -11.84 -5.10
C ASN A 145 12.31 -12.35 -3.66
N LYS A 146 13.55 -12.68 -3.26
CA LYS A 146 13.88 -13.14 -1.89
C LYS A 146 14.35 -12.03 -0.97
N GLN A 147 14.84 -10.92 -1.51
CA GLN A 147 15.26 -9.75 -0.75
C GLN A 147 14.47 -8.52 -1.18
N MET A 148 14.15 -7.66 -0.20
CA MET A 148 13.54 -6.37 -0.43
C MET A 148 14.47 -5.28 0.12
N LYS A 149 14.76 -4.27 -0.70
CA LYS A 149 15.35 -3.02 -0.26
C LYS A 149 14.24 -2.06 0.12
N LEU A 150 14.32 -1.48 1.32
CA LEU A 150 13.33 -0.54 1.85
C LEU A 150 14.04 0.71 2.37
N TYR A 151 13.51 1.89 2.06
CA TYR A 151 13.91 3.15 2.72
C TYR A 151 12.76 4.14 2.78
N LEU A 152 12.73 4.97 3.82
CA LEU A 152 11.80 6.07 4.01
C LEU A 152 12.44 7.39 3.56
N ALA A 153 11.83 8.08 2.61
CA ALA A 153 12.08 9.50 2.38
C ALA A 153 11.11 10.31 3.24
N ALA A 154 11.56 10.73 4.43
CA ALA A 154 10.74 11.54 5.32
C ALA A 154 10.48 12.93 4.70
N TYR A 155 9.25 13.42 4.83
CA TYR A 155 8.91 14.76 4.36
C TYR A 155 9.56 15.83 5.24
N GLN A 156 9.88 16.97 4.62
CA GLN A 156 10.51 18.12 5.29
C GLN A 156 9.53 19.31 5.27
N ASP A 157 8.36 19.11 5.88
CA ASP A 157 7.33 20.14 5.96
C ASP A 157 7.60 21.12 7.11
N ILE A 158 6.94 22.28 7.06
CA ILE A 158 6.95 23.26 8.16
C ILE A 158 6.19 22.66 9.34
N ILE A 159 6.90 22.46 10.45
CA ILE A 159 6.33 21.94 11.69
C ILE A 159 6.03 23.11 12.63
N ASP A 160 4.82 23.10 13.21
CA ASP A 160 4.42 24.07 14.23
C ASP A 160 5.25 23.84 15.51
N GLY A 161 6.27 24.68 15.71
CA GLY A 161 7.17 24.60 16.86
C GLY A 161 6.48 24.79 18.21
N SER A 162 5.26 25.37 18.25
CA SER A 162 4.47 25.46 19.48
C SER A 162 3.86 24.12 19.90
N LYS A 163 3.59 23.24 18.93
CA LYS A 163 3.05 21.89 19.16
C LYS A 163 4.15 20.84 19.25
N CYS A 164 5.24 21.03 18.52
CA CYS A 164 6.34 20.10 18.40
C CYS A 164 7.66 20.79 18.78
N PRO A 165 8.06 20.76 20.07
CA PRO A 165 9.32 21.35 20.53
C PRO A 165 10.56 20.75 19.84
N LYS A 166 10.45 19.51 19.35
CA LYS A 166 11.45 18.79 18.57
C LYS A 166 10.74 18.01 17.46
N VAL A 167 11.39 17.90 16.30
CA VAL A 167 10.98 16.99 15.23
C VAL A 167 11.02 15.54 15.74
N ALA A 168 9.96 14.79 15.47
CA ALA A 168 9.87 13.39 15.87
C ALA A 168 10.96 12.55 15.18
N GLU A 169 11.56 11.64 15.93
CA GLU A 169 12.51 10.68 15.38
C GLU A 169 11.77 9.67 14.50
N GLN A 170 12.35 9.36 13.34
CA GLN A 170 11.74 8.39 12.44
C GLN A 170 11.91 6.98 12.98
N ILE A 171 10.81 6.22 13.02
CA ILE A 171 10.84 4.81 13.42
C ILE A 171 11.20 3.88 12.26
N LEU A 172 10.95 4.30 11.01
CA LEU A 172 11.36 3.57 9.83
C LEU A 172 12.74 4.04 9.33
N PRO A 173 13.52 3.18 8.66
CA PRO A 173 14.87 3.53 8.21
C PRO A 173 14.87 4.63 7.15
N THR A 174 15.54 5.75 7.43
CA THR A 174 15.77 6.85 6.47
C THR A 174 16.97 6.59 5.54
N LYS A 175 17.77 5.56 5.85
CA LYS A 175 18.72 4.93 4.93
C LYS A 175 18.19 3.55 4.54
N SER A 176 18.70 3.02 3.43
CA SER A 176 18.24 1.74 2.94
C SER A 176 18.56 0.60 3.91
N MET A 177 17.55 -0.21 4.22
CA MET A 177 17.71 -1.53 4.85
C MET A 177 17.43 -2.64 3.83
N LEU A 178 17.96 -3.83 4.11
CA LEU A 178 17.61 -5.05 3.39
C LEU A 178 16.74 -5.94 4.29
N LEU A 179 15.71 -6.51 3.69
CA LEU A 179 14.78 -7.44 4.31
C LEU A 179 14.83 -8.76 3.56
N ASN A 180 14.68 -9.87 4.27
CA ASN A 180 14.55 -11.21 3.71
C ASN A 180 13.10 -11.66 3.80
N LYS A 181 12.60 -12.25 2.70
CA LYS A 181 11.30 -12.90 2.68
C LYS A 181 11.30 -14.12 3.60
N GLN A 182 10.22 -14.34 4.34
CA GLN A 182 10.02 -15.48 5.23
C GLN A 182 9.28 -16.62 4.54
#